data_AF-A0A2N9L3I0-F1
#
_entry.id   AF-A0A2N9L3I0-F1
#
_cell.length_a   1.000
_cell.length_b   1.000
_cell.length_c   1.000
_cell.angle_alpha   90.00
_cell.angle_beta   90.00
_cell.angle_gamma   90.00
#
_symmetry.space_group_name_H-M   'P 1'
#
loop_
_entity.id
_entity.type
_entity.pdbx_description
1 polymer ?
#
loop_
_entity_poly.entity_id
_entity_poly.type
_entity_poly.pdbx_seq_one_letter_code
_entity_poly.pdbx_strand_id
1 'polypeptide(L)' 'MAADRTTQDWWAVMMPMQNALPDRKDGEWWTTMEEVFHLD' A
#
# COMPACT_ATOMS: atom_id res chain seq x y z
N MET A 1 -4.05 6.42 9.94
CA MET A 1 -2.96 5.42 9.95
C MET A 1 -1.66 5.97 9.36
N ALA A 2 -1.64 6.51 8.14
CA ALA A 2 -0.39 7.01 7.53
C ALA A 2 0.39 8.09 8.32
N ALA A 3 -0.31 8.91 9.11
CA ALA A 3 0.30 9.94 9.95
C ALA A 3 0.73 9.45 11.34
N ASP A 4 0.41 8.21 11.72
CA ASP A 4 0.86 7.65 13.00
C ASP A 4 2.35 7.29 12.93
N ARG A 5 3.09 7.70 13.95
CA ARG A 5 4.54 7.50 14.03
C ARG A 5 4.91 6.02 14.03
N THR A 6 4.17 5.20 14.78
CA THR A 6 4.46 3.76 14.88
C THR A 6 4.27 3.08 13.53
N THR A 7 3.22 3.46 12.81
CA THR A 7 2.95 2.99 11.44
C THR A 7 4.08 3.37 10.47
N GLN A 8 4.62 4.59 10.58
CA GLN A 8 5.73 5.04 9.73
C GLN A 8 7.04 4.30 10.03
N ASP A 9 7.37 4.10 11.30
CA ASP A 9 8.56 3.35 11.71
C ASP A 9 8.47 1.89 11.21
N TRP A 10 7.28 1.29 11.24
CA TRP A 10 7.03 -0.03 10.64
C TRP A 10 7.23 -0.05 9.12
N TRP A 11 6.72 0.95 8.39
CA TRP A 11 6.91 1.05 6.94
C TRP A 11 8.38 1.21 6.55
N ALA A 12 9.18 1.92 7.33
CA ALA A 12 10.62 2.06 7.08
C ALA A 12 11.35 0.70 7.06
N VAL A 13 10.89 -0.27 7.86
CA VAL A 13 11.42 -1.64 7.87
C VAL A 13 10.88 -2.45 6.70
N MET A 14 9.59 -2.33 6.40
CA MET A 14 8.91 -3.22 5.44
C MET A 14 9.04 -2.81 3.97
N MET A 15 9.01 -1.51 3.67
CA MET A 15 9.04 -1.00 2.29
C MET A 15 10.27 -1.44 1.47
N PRO A 16 11.49 -1.52 2.03
CA PRO A 16 12.67 -1.99 1.28
C PRO A 16 12.56 -3.44 0.77
N MET A 17 11.70 -4.26 1.38
CA MET A 17 11.48 -5.66 1.01
C MET A 17 10.34 -5.83 -0.01
N GLN A 18 9.66 -4.75 -0.37
CA GLN A 18 8.51 -4.76 -1.28
C GLN A 18 8.91 -4.23 -2.65
N ASN A 19 8.30 -4.77 -3.69
CA ASN A 19 8.42 -4.25 -5.05
C ASN A 19 7.08 -3.64 -5.44
N ALA A 20 7.02 -2.31 -5.43
CA ALA A 20 5.81 -1.59 -5.83
C ALA A 20 5.56 -1.78 -7.33
N LEU A 21 4.29 -2.02 -7.69
CA LEU A 21 3.92 -2.27 -9.09
C LEU A 21 4.20 -1.04 -9.96
N PRO A 22 4.62 -1.23 -11.23
CA PRO A 22 5.03 -0.14 -12.12
C PRO A 22 3.84 0.71 -12.61
N ASP A 23 2.62 0.19 -12.53
CA ASP A 23 1.38 0.81 -12.99
C ASP A 23 0.57 1.49 -11.87
N ARG A 24 1.11 1.54 -10.64
CA ARG A 24 0.49 2.28 -9.54
C ARG A 24 0.38 3.76 -9.86
N LYS A 25 -0.63 4.44 -9.31
CA LYS A 25 -0.82 5.88 -9.55
C LYS A 25 0.23 6.70 -8.80
N ASP A 26 0.41 7.94 -9.23
CA ASP A 26 1.33 8.87 -8.59
C ASP A 26 1.00 9.05 -7.10
N GLY A 27 2.02 8.88 -6.24
CA GLY A 27 1.88 8.95 -4.79
C GLY A 27 1.32 7.69 -4.12
N GLU A 28 0.92 6.68 -4.88
CA GLU A 28 0.49 5.39 -4.33
C GLU A 28 1.68 4.45 -4.15
N TRP A 29 1.60 3.61 -3.11
CA TRP A 29 2.51 2.47 -2.93
C TRP A 29 1.84 1.14 -3.31
N TRP A 30 0.52 1.05 -3.08
CA TRP A 30 -0.29 -0.12 -3.38
C TRP A 30 -1.22 0.18 -4.55
N THR A 31 -1.20 -0.65 -5.59
CA THR A 31 -2.20 -0.58 -6.66
C THR A 31 -3.52 -1.16 -6.13
N THR A 32 -4.60 -0.39 -6.25
CA THR A 32 -5.94 -0.83 -5.85
C THR A 32 -6.58 -1.68 -6.95
N MET A 33 -7.40 -2.65 -6.55
CA MET A 33 -8.20 -3.46 -7.48
C MET A 33 -9.69 -3.17 -7.31
N GLU A 34 -10.42 -3.22 -8.42
CA GLU A 34 -11.88 -3.08 -8.41
C GLU A 34 -12.53 -4.41 -7.96
N GLU A 35 -13.35 -4.33 -6.92
CA GLU A 35 -14.21 -5.45 -6.52
C GLU A 35 -15.40 -5.53 -7.49
N VAL A 36 -15.44 -6.59 -8.31
CA VAL A 36 -16.47 -6.78 -9.36
C VAL A 36 -17.58 -7.76 -8.98
N PHE A 37 -17.40 -8.48 -7.87
CA PHE A 37 -18.35 -9.45 -7.36
C PHE A 37 -18.17 -9.61 -5.85
N HIS A 38 -19.29 -9.65 -5.13
CA HIS A 38 -19.35 -9.92 -3.70
C HIS A 38 -20.64 -10.68 -3.39
N LEU A 39 -20.57 -11.62 -2.45
CA LEU A 39 -21.72 -12.30 -1.86
C LEU A 39 -21.48 -12.36 -0.35
N ASP A 40 -22.48 -11.94 0.43
CA ASP A 40 -22.43 -11.89 1.89
C ASP A 40 -22.26 -13.27 2.57
#